data_AF-B2RT32-F1
#
_entry.id   AF-B2RT32-F1
#
_cell.length_a   1.000
_cell.length_b   1.000
_cell.length_c   1.000
_cell.angle_alpha   90.00
_cell.angle_beta   90.00
_cell.angle_gamma   90.00
#
_symmetry.space_group_name_H-M   'P 1'
#
loop_
_entity.id
_entity.type
_entity.pdbx_description
1 polymer ?
#
loop_
_entity_poly.entity_id
_entity_poly.type
_entity_poly.pdbx_seq_one_letter_code
_entity_poly.pdbx_strand_id
1 'polypeptide(L)'
;MKPGRPRVKKDEKQNLLSVGDYRHCRTEQEEDEELLTERSKATNVCTRFEDSPSYVKWGKLRDYQVRGLNWLISLYENGINGILADEMGLGKTLQTISLLGYMKHYRNIPGPHMVLVPKYTLHNWISEFKRWIPTLRSVCLIGDEEQRAVFVRDVLLPGEWDVCVTSYEMLIKEKVCVQKNSAGDT
;
A
#
# COMPACT_ATOMS: atom_id res chain seq x y z
N MET A 1 -27.10 70.03 -28.24
CA MET A 1 -28.02 70.30 -27.10
C MET A 1 -28.00 69.10 -26.16
N LYS A 2 -27.70 69.29 -24.87
CA LYS A 2 -27.95 68.31 -23.78
C LYS A 2 -29.35 68.58 -23.21
N PRO A 3 -30.03 67.63 -22.55
CA PRO A 3 -29.83 67.45 -21.11
C PRO A 3 -29.87 65.97 -20.64
N GLY A 4 -29.39 65.72 -19.42
CA GLY A 4 -29.26 64.39 -18.81
C GLY A 4 -30.25 64.07 -17.69
N ARG A 5 -30.24 62.77 -17.31
CA ARG A 5 -30.58 62.05 -16.04
C ARG A 5 -31.90 62.35 -15.29
N PRO A 6 -32.52 61.33 -14.65
CA PRO A 6 -32.03 60.79 -13.37
C PRO A 6 -32.08 59.25 -13.19
N ARG A 7 -31.29 58.79 -12.22
CA ARG A 7 -31.24 57.43 -11.63
C ARG A 7 -32.28 57.33 -10.50
N VAL A 8 -32.96 56.19 -10.34
CA VAL A 8 -33.42 55.67 -9.02
C VAL A 8 -33.31 54.14 -9.00
N LYS A 9 -32.61 53.59 -8.01
CA LYS A 9 -32.71 52.21 -7.51
C LYS A 9 -33.50 52.25 -6.18
N LYS A 10 -34.39 51.29 -5.96
CA LYS A 10 -34.84 50.76 -4.65
C LYS A 10 -35.78 49.60 -4.97
N ASP A 11 -35.26 48.38 -4.94
CA ASP A 11 -35.31 47.48 -3.78
C ASP A 11 -36.68 46.80 -3.66
N GLU A 12 -36.63 45.48 -3.82
CA GLU A 12 -37.44 44.47 -3.14
C GLU A 12 -38.94 44.71 -3.00
N LYS A 13 -39.68 43.76 -3.58
CA LYS A 13 -40.76 42.98 -2.92
C LYS A 13 -42.02 42.84 -3.78
N GLN A 14 -41.85 42.14 -4.90
CA GLN A 14 -42.87 41.20 -5.39
C GLN A 14 -42.11 39.93 -5.78
N ASN A 15 -41.84 39.09 -4.78
CA ASN A 15 -42.54 37.82 -4.58
C ASN A 15 -42.54 36.98 -5.86
N LEU A 16 -41.64 35.98 -5.91
CA LEU A 16 -41.97 34.60 -5.52
C LEU A 16 -42.98 34.03 -6.50
N LEU A 17 -42.46 33.32 -7.52
CA LEU A 17 -43.00 32.09 -8.13
C LEU A 17 -42.29 31.84 -9.48
N SER A 18 -41.08 31.29 -9.43
CA SER A 18 -40.59 30.30 -10.42
C SER A 18 -39.35 29.59 -9.87
N VAL A 19 -39.49 28.98 -8.68
CA VAL A 19 -38.62 27.87 -8.30
C VAL A 19 -39.16 26.67 -9.08
N GLY A 20 -38.64 26.48 -10.30
CA GLY A 20 -39.01 25.41 -11.21
C GLY A 20 -37.78 24.62 -11.62
N ASP A 21 -37.58 23.51 -10.91
CA ASP A 21 -37.03 22.24 -11.39
C ASP A 21 -35.52 22.13 -11.71
N TYR A 22 -34.71 22.29 -10.66
CA TYR A 22 -33.42 21.59 -10.55
C TYR A 22 -33.60 20.13 -10.09
N ARG A 23 -34.33 19.32 -10.86
CA ARG A 23 -34.32 17.86 -10.69
C ARG A 23 -33.93 17.21 -11.98
N HIS A 24 -32.62 17.23 -12.25
CA HIS A 24 -32.02 16.20 -13.06
C HIS A 24 -32.11 14.90 -12.26
N CYS A 25 -33.23 14.18 -12.40
CA CYS A 25 -33.34 12.82 -11.94
C CYS A 25 -32.49 12.02 -12.93
N ARG A 26 -31.29 11.61 -12.50
CA ARG A 26 -30.51 10.63 -13.24
C ARG A 26 -31.41 9.43 -13.50
N THR A 27 -31.43 8.96 -14.74
CA THR A 27 -32.26 7.80 -15.09
C THR A 27 -31.64 6.55 -14.47
N GLU A 28 -32.45 5.57 -14.06
CA GLU A 28 -31.95 4.30 -13.49
C GLU A 28 -30.89 3.64 -14.41
N GLN A 29 -31.03 3.82 -15.73
CA GLN A 29 -30.06 3.33 -16.72
C GLN A 29 -28.71 4.04 -16.64
N GLU A 30 -28.69 5.34 -16.35
CA GLU A 30 -27.48 6.15 -16.24
C GLU A 30 -26.77 5.87 -14.89
N GLU A 31 -27.54 5.58 -13.84
CA GLU A 31 -27.00 5.11 -12.56
C GLU A 31 -26.46 3.67 -12.65
N ASP A 32 -27.16 2.77 -13.35
CA ASP A 32 -26.71 1.40 -13.61
C ASP A 32 -25.45 1.36 -14.50
N GLU A 33 -25.35 2.25 -15.49
CA GLU A 33 -24.18 2.38 -16.35
C GLU A 33 -22.98 2.99 -15.61
N GLU A 34 -23.20 3.95 -14.70
CA GLU A 34 -22.16 4.40 -13.75
C GLU A 34 -21.72 3.25 -12.83
N LEU A 35 -22.64 2.46 -12.26
CA LEU A 35 -22.33 1.29 -11.42
C LEU A 35 -21.56 0.20 -12.18
N LEU A 36 -21.90 -0.05 -13.44
CA LEU A 36 -21.18 -0.98 -14.32
C LEU A 36 -19.80 -0.42 -14.69
N THR A 37 -19.68 0.89 -14.87
CA THR A 37 -18.41 1.59 -15.13
C THR A 37 -17.51 1.62 -13.89
N GLU A 38 -18.07 1.75 -12.69
CA GLU A 38 -17.36 1.62 -11.41
C GLU A 38 -16.92 0.17 -11.17
N ARG A 39 -17.79 -0.82 -11.46
CA ARG A 39 -17.43 -2.25 -11.41
C ARG A 39 -16.35 -2.62 -12.42
N SER A 40 -16.35 -2.03 -13.60
CA SER A 40 -15.33 -2.28 -14.62
C SER A 40 -14.06 -1.43 -14.42
N LYS A 41 -14.11 -0.32 -13.68
CA LYS A 41 -12.91 0.32 -13.11
C LYS A 41 -12.33 -0.51 -11.96
N ALA A 42 -13.16 -1.26 -11.25
CA ALA A 42 -12.77 -2.32 -10.31
C ALA A 42 -12.48 -3.67 -10.99
N THR A 43 -12.19 -3.67 -12.30
CA THR A 43 -11.47 -4.79 -12.91
C THR A 43 -10.03 -4.72 -12.39
N ASN A 44 -9.83 -5.16 -11.15
CA ASN A 44 -8.52 -5.42 -10.58
C ASN A 44 -7.75 -6.24 -11.63
N VAL A 45 -6.68 -5.66 -12.17
CA VAL A 45 -5.73 -6.39 -13.00
C VAL A 45 -5.18 -7.49 -12.12
N CYS A 46 -5.78 -8.68 -12.22
CA CYS A 46 -5.37 -9.85 -11.48
C CYS A 46 -4.03 -10.29 -12.05
N THR A 47 -2.96 -9.74 -11.48
CA THR A 47 -1.62 -10.05 -11.96
C THR A 47 -1.30 -11.45 -11.50
N ARG A 48 -1.33 -12.39 -12.45
CA ARG A 48 -1.08 -13.80 -12.20
C ARG A 48 0.20 -14.22 -12.88
N PHE A 49 1.09 -14.81 -12.12
CA PHE A 49 2.34 -15.36 -12.60
C PHE A 49 2.18 -16.82 -13.00
N GLU A 50 2.53 -17.18 -14.24
CA GLU A 50 2.65 -18.57 -14.67
C GLU A 50 4.00 -19.17 -14.24
N ASP A 51 5.05 -18.34 -14.30
CA ASP A 51 6.43 -18.68 -13.95
C ASP A 51 6.97 -17.78 -12.82
N SER A 52 8.17 -18.10 -12.35
CA SER A 52 8.90 -17.26 -11.38
C SER A 52 9.01 -15.79 -11.89
N PRO A 53 8.62 -14.80 -11.07
CA PRO A 53 8.68 -13.39 -11.47
C PRO A 53 10.10 -12.92 -11.81
N SER A 54 10.21 -11.98 -12.75
CA SER A 54 11.50 -11.51 -13.30
C SER A 54 12.37 -10.72 -12.30
N TYR A 55 11.75 -10.14 -11.26
CA TYR A 55 12.45 -9.42 -10.20
C TYR A 55 13.13 -10.35 -9.18
N VAL A 56 12.77 -11.64 -9.15
CA VAL A 56 13.45 -12.63 -8.32
C VAL A 56 14.75 -13.03 -9.01
N LYS A 57 15.87 -12.86 -8.31
CA LYS A 57 17.22 -13.12 -8.80
C LYS A 57 17.84 -14.32 -8.12
N TRP A 58 18.89 -14.86 -8.74
CA TRP A 58 19.75 -15.91 -8.19
C TRP A 58 19.01 -17.24 -7.86
N GLY A 59 17.92 -17.48 -8.57
CA GLY A 59 17.16 -18.73 -8.62
C GLY A 59 15.75 -18.51 -9.17
N LYS A 60 14.88 -19.51 -9.07
CA LYS A 60 13.48 -19.46 -9.50
C LYS A 60 12.57 -20.01 -8.41
N LEU A 61 11.35 -19.47 -8.32
CA LEU A 61 10.28 -20.09 -7.52
C LEU A 61 9.91 -21.44 -8.12
N ARG A 62 9.63 -22.41 -7.26
CA ARG A 62 9.00 -23.68 -7.67
C ARG A 62 7.53 -23.46 -7.95
N ASP A 63 6.90 -24.32 -8.75
CA ASP A 63 5.51 -24.15 -9.19
C ASP A 63 4.52 -24.01 -8.02
N TYR A 64 4.72 -24.74 -6.92
CA TYR A 64 3.89 -24.59 -5.73
C TYR A 64 4.09 -23.24 -5.03
N GLN A 65 5.29 -22.65 -5.10
CA GLN A 65 5.59 -21.32 -4.57
C GLN A 65 5.00 -20.22 -5.46
N VAL A 66 4.99 -20.41 -6.79
CA VAL A 66 4.30 -19.51 -7.72
C VAL A 66 2.79 -19.52 -7.45
N ARG A 67 2.21 -20.70 -7.23
CA ARG A 67 0.80 -20.83 -6.80
C ARG A 67 0.55 -20.13 -5.45
N GLY A 68 1.43 -20.32 -4.47
CA GLY A 68 1.36 -19.63 -3.17
C GLY A 68 1.44 -18.11 -3.30
N LEU A 69 2.34 -17.61 -4.15
CA LEU A 69 2.47 -16.18 -4.46
C LEU A 69 1.18 -15.63 -5.10
N ASN A 70 0.65 -16.30 -6.12
CA ASN A 70 -0.60 -15.88 -6.75
C ASN A 70 -1.79 -15.87 -5.77
N TRP A 71 -1.81 -16.83 -4.84
CA TRP A 71 -2.81 -16.85 -3.78
C TRP A 71 -2.68 -15.63 -2.85
N LEU A 72 -1.45 -15.29 -2.44
CA LEU A 72 -1.19 -14.09 -1.64
C LEU A 72 -1.55 -12.78 -2.39
N ILE A 73 -1.29 -12.72 -3.69
CA ILE A 73 -1.67 -11.56 -4.53
C ILE A 73 -3.19 -11.42 -4.58
N SER A 74 -3.91 -12.53 -4.78
CA SER A 74 -5.37 -12.53 -4.78
C SER A 74 -5.95 -12.06 -3.44
N LEU A 75 -5.37 -12.49 -2.32
CA LEU A 75 -5.78 -12.01 -1.00
C LEU A 75 -5.59 -10.49 -0.85
N TYR A 76 -4.43 -9.99 -1.26
CA TYR A 76 -4.14 -8.56 -1.25
C TYR A 76 -5.12 -7.76 -2.13
N GLU A 77 -5.40 -8.25 -3.35
CA GLU A 77 -6.34 -7.63 -4.29
C GLU A 77 -7.78 -7.54 -3.77
N ASN A 78 -8.17 -8.52 -2.96
CA ASN A 78 -9.49 -8.55 -2.34
C ASN A 78 -9.53 -7.82 -0.98
N GLY A 79 -8.40 -7.28 -0.50
CA GLY A 79 -8.33 -6.63 0.81
C GLY A 79 -8.51 -7.60 1.99
N ILE A 80 -8.18 -8.88 1.80
CA ILE A 80 -8.34 -9.94 2.80
C ILE A 80 -6.97 -10.36 3.33
N ASN A 81 -6.87 -10.56 4.64
CA ASN A 81 -5.65 -11.07 5.26
C ASN A 81 -5.51 -12.59 5.07
N GLY A 82 -4.28 -13.08 4.97
CA GLY A 82 -3.97 -14.51 4.77
C GLY A 82 -3.06 -15.09 5.83
N ILE A 83 -3.20 -16.42 6.04
CA ILE A 83 -2.27 -17.22 6.83
C ILE A 83 -1.63 -18.25 5.90
N LEU A 84 -0.32 -18.15 5.69
CA LEU A 84 0.44 -19.13 4.93
C LEU A 84 0.86 -20.29 5.85
N ALA A 85 0.15 -21.41 5.77
CA ALA A 85 0.29 -22.56 6.66
C ALA A 85 1.04 -23.76 6.03
N ASP A 86 1.83 -23.52 5.00
CA ASP A 86 2.66 -24.54 4.35
C ASP A 86 3.60 -25.23 5.37
N GLU A 87 3.95 -26.49 5.11
CA GLU A 87 4.97 -27.22 5.89
C GLU A 87 6.31 -26.47 5.99
N MET A 88 7.07 -26.76 7.06
CA MET A 88 8.41 -26.20 7.22
C MET A 88 9.32 -26.69 6.10
N GLY A 89 10.14 -25.79 5.54
CA GLY A 89 11.04 -26.11 4.43
C GLY A 89 10.48 -25.86 3.03
N LEU A 90 9.17 -25.58 2.86
CA LEU A 90 8.57 -25.20 1.57
C LEU A 90 8.91 -23.77 1.11
N GLY A 91 9.79 -23.06 1.82
CA GLY A 91 10.27 -21.75 1.40
C GLY A 91 9.23 -20.63 1.55
N LYS A 92 8.44 -20.64 2.63
CA LYS A 92 7.51 -19.57 2.98
C LYS A 92 8.16 -18.18 2.96
N THR A 93 9.40 -18.07 3.44
CA THR A 93 10.20 -16.85 3.39
C THR A 93 10.36 -16.32 1.97
N LEU A 94 10.70 -17.17 1.01
CA LEU A 94 10.84 -16.77 -0.39
C LEU A 94 9.49 -16.32 -0.97
N GLN A 95 8.39 -17.00 -0.65
CA GLN A 95 7.05 -16.59 -1.09
C GLN A 95 6.69 -15.20 -0.54
N THR A 96 6.93 -14.95 0.75
CA THR A 96 6.69 -13.64 1.38
C THR A 96 7.55 -12.54 0.78
N ILE A 97 8.86 -12.78 0.58
CA ILE A 97 9.76 -11.83 -0.06
C ILE A 97 9.29 -11.53 -1.49
N SER A 98 8.84 -12.55 -2.23
CA SER A 98 8.33 -12.41 -3.59
C SER A 98 7.06 -11.56 -3.65
N LEU A 99 6.19 -11.64 -2.64
CA LEU A 99 5.03 -10.76 -2.49
C LEU A 99 5.46 -9.30 -2.31
N LEU A 100 6.43 -9.01 -1.44
CA LEU A 100 6.95 -7.64 -1.28
C LEU A 100 7.61 -7.12 -2.56
N GLY A 101 8.27 -7.99 -3.32
CA GLY A 101 8.76 -7.67 -4.66
C GLY A 101 7.64 -7.30 -5.63
N TYR A 102 6.54 -8.05 -5.61
CA TYR A 102 5.34 -7.73 -6.41
C TYR A 102 4.79 -6.36 -6.06
N MET A 103 4.69 -6.03 -4.76
CA MET A 103 4.25 -4.71 -4.29
C MET A 103 5.10 -3.60 -4.88
N LYS A 104 6.42 -3.74 -4.85
CA LYS A 104 7.34 -2.74 -5.40
C LYS A 104 7.27 -2.63 -6.93
N HIS A 105 7.35 -3.74 -7.65
CA HIS A 105 7.57 -3.74 -9.10
C HIS A 105 6.28 -3.63 -9.92
N TYR A 106 5.15 -4.13 -9.40
CA TYR A 106 3.87 -4.16 -10.12
C TYR A 106 2.84 -3.19 -9.54
N ARG A 107 2.85 -2.99 -8.20
CA ARG A 107 1.94 -2.02 -7.55
C ARG A 107 2.56 -0.66 -7.31
N ASN A 108 3.86 -0.50 -7.57
CA ASN A 108 4.61 0.72 -7.28
C ASN A 108 4.49 1.16 -5.80
N ILE A 109 4.39 0.18 -4.90
CA ILE A 109 4.35 0.37 -3.44
C ILE A 109 5.63 -0.26 -2.88
N PRO A 110 6.74 0.49 -2.77
CA PRO A 110 8.00 -0.05 -2.28
C PRO A 110 8.04 -0.26 -0.76
N GLY A 111 7.21 0.45 0.01
CA GLY A 111 7.21 0.41 1.46
C GLY A 111 6.41 1.58 2.06
N PRO A 112 6.43 1.75 3.40
CA PRO A 112 7.20 0.97 4.37
C PRO A 112 6.54 -0.38 4.72
N HIS A 113 7.30 -1.47 4.66
CA HIS A 113 6.85 -2.79 5.10
C HIS A 113 7.59 -3.24 6.36
N MET A 114 6.88 -3.92 7.27
CA MET A 114 7.48 -4.44 8.50
C MET A 114 7.34 -5.96 8.57
N VAL A 115 8.46 -6.63 8.86
CA VAL A 115 8.54 -8.09 8.96
C VAL A 115 8.98 -8.45 10.37
N LEU A 116 8.08 -9.12 11.12
CA LEU A 116 8.33 -9.56 12.48
C LEU A 116 8.79 -11.01 12.50
N VAL A 117 9.97 -11.24 13.08
CA VAL A 117 10.60 -12.56 13.08
C VAL A 117 11.28 -12.84 14.42
N PRO A 118 11.49 -14.11 14.79
CA PRO A 118 12.34 -14.46 15.91
C PRO A 118 13.76 -13.89 15.77
N LYS A 119 14.38 -13.46 16.88
CA LYS A 119 15.69 -12.78 16.88
C LYS A 119 16.77 -13.55 16.11
N TYR A 120 16.79 -14.88 16.25
CA TYR A 120 17.81 -15.73 15.63
C TYR A 120 17.66 -15.87 14.10
N THR A 121 16.52 -15.49 13.50
CA THR A 121 16.33 -15.55 12.04
C THR A 121 16.51 -14.19 11.35
N LEU A 122 16.72 -13.10 12.09
CA LEU A 122 16.86 -11.75 11.52
C LEU A 122 17.92 -11.68 10.42
N HIS A 123 19.13 -12.18 10.70
CA HIS A 123 20.21 -12.19 9.73
C HIS A 123 19.91 -13.05 8.50
N ASN A 124 19.18 -14.16 8.69
CA ASN A 124 18.73 -14.99 7.58
C ASN A 124 17.79 -14.18 6.67
N TRP A 125 16.78 -13.52 7.23
CA TRP A 125 15.84 -12.70 6.45
C TRP A 125 16.55 -11.59 5.65
N ILE A 126 17.48 -10.86 6.27
CA ILE A 126 18.27 -9.83 5.56
C ILE A 126 19.08 -10.43 4.42
N SER A 127 19.68 -11.59 4.63
CA SER A 127 20.48 -12.27 3.61
C SER A 127 19.58 -12.75 2.45
N GLU A 128 18.40 -13.27 2.76
CA GLU A 128 17.41 -13.70 1.77
C GLU A 128 16.86 -12.51 0.97
N PHE A 129 16.60 -11.36 1.58
CA PHE A 129 16.23 -10.13 0.85
C PHE A 129 17.31 -9.74 -0.15
N LYS A 130 18.57 -9.65 0.31
CA LYS A 130 19.71 -9.29 -0.54
C LYS A 130 19.94 -10.30 -1.66
N ARG A 131 19.71 -11.59 -1.39
CA ARG A 131 19.86 -12.67 -2.36
C ARG A 131 18.75 -12.64 -3.40
N TRP A 132 17.49 -12.70 -2.98
CA TRP A 132 16.37 -12.93 -3.91
C TRP A 132 15.91 -11.65 -4.60
N ILE A 133 15.89 -10.52 -3.89
CA ILE A 133 15.37 -9.26 -4.42
C ILE A 133 16.29 -8.11 -3.94
N PRO A 134 17.50 -7.98 -4.53
CA PRO A 134 18.46 -6.94 -4.14
C PRO A 134 17.96 -5.51 -4.39
N THR A 135 16.88 -5.36 -5.16
CA THR A 135 16.22 -4.06 -5.39
C THR A 135 15.46 -3.57 -4.17
N LEU A 136 15.06 -4.44 -3.24
CA LEU A 136 14.40 -4.06 -1.99
C LEU A 136 15.44 -3.65 -0.94
N ARG A 137 15.35 -2.41 -0.46
CA ARG A 137 16.19 -1.91 0.63
C ARG A 137 15.69 -2.44 1.97
N SER A 138 16.27 -3.54 2.42
CA SER A 138 15.96 -4.15 3.71
C SER A 138 16.88 -3.64 4.82
N VAL A 139 16.28 -3.27 5.95
CA VAL A 139 16.97 -2.78 7.14
C VAL A 139 16.61 -3.64 8.35
N CYS A 140 17.52 -3.77 9.31
CA CYS A 140 17.34 -4.64 10.48
C CYS A 140 17.41 -3.80 11.75
N LEU A 141 16.33 -3.77 12.53
CA LEU A 141 16.32 -3.08 13.82
C LEU A 141 16.84 -4.01 14.91
N ILE A 142 18.13 -3.89 15.22
CA ILE A 142 18.82 -4.62 16.28
C ILE A 142 19.85 -3.73 16.97
N GLY A 143 20.30 -4.14 18.15
CA GLY A 143 21.39 -3.50 18.87
C GLY A 143 21.00 -2.97 20.24
N ASP A 144 21.99 -2.41 20.92
CA ASP A 144 21.83 -1.78 22.23
C ASP A 144 21.18 -0.40 22.11
N GLU A 145 20.78 0.19 23.22
CA GLU A 145 19.96 1.41 23.22
C GLU A 145 20.58 2.57 22.44
N GLU A 146 21.89 2.78 22.60
CA GLU A 146 22.62 3.80 21.84
C GLU A 146 22.63 3.52 20.34
N GLN A 147 22.93 2.28 19.94
CA GLN A 147 22.95 1.86 18.54
C GLN A 147 21.58 2.05 17.88
N ARG A 148 20.52 1.74 18.64
CA ARG A 148 19.14 1.90 18.15
C ARG A 148 18.74 3.36 18.01
N ALA A 149 19.08 4.21 18.98
CA ALA A 149 18.78 5.64 18.88
C ALA A 149 19.43 6.27 17.64
N VAL A 150 20.68 5.89 17.36
CA VAL A 150 21.40 6.30 16.14
C VAL A 150 20.72 5.75 14.90
N PHE A 151 20.41 4.45 14.86
CA PHE A 151 19.77 3.80 13.71
C PHE A 151 18.37 4.36 13.42
N VAL A 152 17.60 4.65 14.46
CA VAL A 152 16.28 5.29 14.33
C VAL A 152 16.42 6.65 13.68
N ARG A 153 17.33 7.48 14.20
CA ARG A 153 17.57 8.84 13.71
C ARG A 153 18.07 8.86 12.27
N ASP A 154 19.05 8.02 11.95
CA ASP A 154 19.80 8.10 10.71
C ASP A 154 19.23 7.22 9.59
N VAL A 155 18.44 6.19 9.92
CA VAL A 155 17.91 5.22 8.95
C VAL A 155 16.38 5.16 8.97
N LEU A 156 15.73 5.02 10.13
CA LEU A 156 14.27 4.88 10.16
C LEU A 156 13.54 6.18 9.82
N LEU A 157 13.91 7.29 10.45
CA LEU A 157 13.22 8.59 10.27
C LEU A 157 13.34 9.16 8.85
N PRO A 158 14.48 9.05 8.15
CA PRO A 158 14.56 9.48 6.76
C PRO A 158 13.67 8.70 5.80
N GLY A 159 13.18 7.51 6.20
CA GLY A 159 12.27 6.71 5.37
C GLY A 159 12.91 6.13 4.11
N GLU A 160 14.23 6.15 4.01
CA GLU A 160 14.99 5.64 2.85
C GLU A 160 15.13 4.11 2.86
N TRP A 161 14.08 3.39 3.20
CA TRP A 161 14.05 1.94 3.28
C TRP A 161 12.70 1.39 2.84
N ASP A 162 12.71 0.17 2.35
CA ASP A 162 11.53 -0.49 1.80
C ASP A 162 10.94 -1.47 2.84
N VAL A 163 11.81 -2.23 3.49
CA VAL A 163 11.42 -3.28 4.45
C VAL A 163 12.24 -3.18 5.74
N CYS A 164 11.57 -3.09 6.88
CA CYS A 164 12.18 -3.18 8.21
C CYS A 164 11.93 -4.56 8.81
N VAL A 165 13.00 -5.29 9.09
CA VAL A 165 12.95 -6.60 9.76
C VAL A 165 13.29 -6.39 11.24
N THR A 166 12.41 -6.83 12.14
CA THR A 166 12.57 -6.62 13.58
C THR A 166 12.04 -7.80 14.39
N SER A 167 12.43 -7.88 15.67
CA SER A 167 11.95 -8.91 16.59
C SER A 167 10.79 -8.42 17.46
N TYR A 168 10.05 -9.36 18.04
CA TYR A 168 8.96 -9.06 18.98
C TYR A 168 9.43 -8.22 20.17
N GLU A 169 10.57 -8.58 20.76
CA GLU A 169 11.16 -7.84 21.89
C GLU A 169 11.45 -6.38 21.52
N MET A 170 11.95 -6.18 20.31
CA MET A 170 12.37 -4.87 19.83
C MET A 170 11.16 -3.99 19.51
N LEU A 171 10.12 -4.56 18.88
CA LEU A 171 8.89 -3.83 18.62
C LEU A 171 8.19 -3.35 19.90
N ILE A 172 8.22 -4.15 20.97
CA ILE A 172 7.63 -3.77 22.26
C ILE A 172 8.36 -2.58 22.88
N LYS A 173 9.70 -2.58 22.80
CA LYS A 173 10.54 -1.50 23.33
C LYS A 173 10.40 -0.20 22.53
N GLU A 174 10.23 -0.30 21.21
CA GLU A 174 10.26 0.85 20.31
C GLU A 174 8.87 1.33 19.84
N LYS A 175 7.79 0.91 20.51
CA LYS A 175 6.38 1.22 20.13
C LYS A 175 6.15 2.67 19.75
N VAL A 176 6.81 3.61 20.44
CA VAL A 176 6.61 5.06 20.25
C VAL A 176 7.19 5.56 18.92
N CYS A 177 8.25 4.95 18.40
CA CYS A 177 8.91 5.44 17.18
C CYS A 177 8.31 4.82 15.91
N VAL A 178 7.96 3.53 15.95
CA VAL A 178 7.31 2.85 14.82
C VAL A 178 5.95 3.47 14.49
N GLN A 179 5.19 3.89 15.51
CA GLN A 179 3.86 4.48 15.31
C GLN A 179 3.90 5.86 14.64
N LYS A 180 4.99 6.62 14.80
CA LYS A 180 5.17 7.93 14.13
C LYS A 180 5.36 7.77 12.62
N ASN A 181 6.04 6.71 12.19
CA ASN A 181 6.25 6.42 10.77
C ASN A 181 4.97 5.95 10.05
N SER A 182 3.92 5.57 10.79
CA SER A 182 2.60 5.22 10.23
C SER A 182 1.63 6.41 10.14
N ALA A 183 1.97 7.56 10.75
CA ALA A 183 1.11 8.74 10.87
C ALA A 183 1.59 9.93 10.02
N GLY A 184 2.55 9.70 9.12
CA GLY A 184 3.18 10.74 8.29
C GLY A 184 2.45 11.11 7.00
N ASP A 185 1.37 10.42 6.64
CA ASP A 185 0.54 10.76 5.48
C ASP A 185 -0.78 11.42 5.94
N THR A 186 -0.72 12.74 6.16
CA THR A 186 -1.85 13.67 6.01
C THR A 186 -1.34 14.99 5.45
#